data_AF-A0A0R2XWT8-F1
#
_entry.id   AF-A0A0R2XWT8-F1
#
_cell.length_a   1.000
_cell.length_b   1.000
_cell.length_c   1.000
_cell.angle_alpha   90.00
_cell.angle_beta   90.00
_cell.angle_gamma   90.00
#
_symmetry.space_group_name_H-M   'P 1'
#
loop_
_entity.id
_entity.type
_entity.pdbx_description
1 polymer ?
#
loop_
_entity_poly.entity_id
_entity_poly.type
_entity_poly.pdbx_seq_one_letter_code
_entity_poly.pdbx_strand_id
1 'polypeptide(L)'
;MVLNAASRGVQSFEERFWSGMDLSQLYKEGTQMQREDVPIVGIENIFRAGFKEFMRLRQQASVDKEAIMEGAQRAMRVAFSREEEKLERHLAFLASVGSVSPYVGLFGTVIGIMNSFIGLASQTQATLQVVAPGIAEALIATAMGLFAAIPAVVAYNRYSSSVDTITGSYVTFTDEFSSILHRQVHSE
;
A
#
# COMPACT_ATOMS: atom_id res chain seq x y z
N MET A 1 6.64 0.23 -9.62
CA MET A 1 5.76 0.55 -10.78
C MET A 1 4.47 1.25 -10.35
N VAL A 2 3.78 0.79 -9.30
CA VAL A 2 2.57 1.46 -8.76
C VAL A 2 2.89 2.69 -7.90
N LEU A 3 3.85 2.62 -6.97
CA LEU A 3 4.20 3.76 -6.10
C LEU A 3 4.76 4.97 -6.86
N ASN A 4 5.64 4.75 -7.84
CA ASN A 4 6.14 5.83 -8.70
C ASN A 4 5.06 6.39 -9.65
N ALA A 5 4.01 5.64 -9.94
CA ALA A 5 2.87 6.14 -10.71
C ALA A 5 1.94 6.95 -9.80
N ALA A 6 1.66 6.47 -8.59
CA ALA A 6 0.88 7.19 -7.58
C ALA A 6 1.55 8.52 -7.20
N SER A 7 2.85 8.52 -6.89
CA SER A 7 3.59 9.74 -6.53
C SER A 7 3.65 10.77 -7.67
N ARG A 8 3.81 10.34 -8.93
CA ARG A 8 3.75 11.27 -10.08
C ARG A 8 2.34 11.77 -10.36
N GLY A 9 1.34 10.89 -10.21
CA GLY A 9 -0.08 11.24 -10.34
C GLY A 9 -0.48 12.32 -9.33
N VAL A 10 -0.07 12.16 -8.07
CA VAL A 10 -0.24 13.14 -6.98
C VAL A 10 0.28 14.52 -7.41
N GLN A 11 1.56 14.62 -7.78
CA GLN A 11 2.17 15.91 -8.16
C GLN A 11 1.45 16.56 -9.34
N SER A 12 1.18 15.79 -10.40
CA SER A 12 0.53 16.33 -11.61
C SER A 12 -0.90 16.81 -11.37
N PHE A 13 -1.64 16.12 -10.49
CA PHE A 13 -3.00 16.50 -10.16
C PHE A 13 -3.04 17.69 -9.21
N GLU A 14 -2.19 17.70 -8.18
CA GLU A 14 -2.07 18.82 -7.24
C GLU A 14 -1.70 20.12 -7.96
N GLU A 15 -0.72 20.10 -8.87
CA GLU A 15 -0.35 21.28 -9.67
C GLU A 15 -1.56 21.83 -10.46
N ARG A 16 -2.35 20.95 -11.08
CA ARG A 16 -3.56 21.34 -11.81
C ARG A 16 -4.65 21.87 -10.88
N PHE A 17 -4.88 21.21 -9.75
CA PHE A 17 -5.89 21.61 -8.77
C PHE A 17 -5.57 22.99 -8.18
N TRP A 18 -4.29 23.25 -7.84
CA TRP A 18 -3.83 24.51 -7.25
C TRP A 18 -3.57 25.62 -8.28
N SER A 19 -3.61 25.33 -9.58
CA SER A 19 -3.48 26.33 -10.65
C SER A 19 -4.64 27.32 -10.72
N GLY A 20 -5.72 27.11 -9.95
CA GLY A 20 -6.93 27.93 -9.98
C GLY A 20 -7.94 27.53 -11.05
N MET A 21 -7.79 26.32 -11.62
CA MET A 21 -8.76 25.75 -12.55
C MET A 21 -10.13 25.54 -11.88
N ASP A 22 -11.21 25.74 -12.64
CA ASP A 22 -12.56 25.44 -12.18
C ASP A 22 -12.72 23.94 -11.83
N LEU A 23 -13.33 23.64 -10.68
CA LEU A 23 -13.49 22.27 -10.19
C LEU A 23 -14.34 21.42 -11.14
N SER A 24 -15.33 22.01 -11.81
CA SER A 24 -16.19 21.30 -12.76
C SER A 24 -15.43 20.99 -14.05
N GLN A 25 -14.53 21.87 -14.48
CA GLN A 25 -13.61 21.61 -15.59
C GLN A 25 -12.65 20.46 -15.24
N LEU A 26 -12.02 20.53 -14.07
CA LEU A 26 -11.08 19.50 -13.59
C LEU A 26 -11.75 18.11 -13.51
N TYR A 27 -13.00 18.06 -13.04
CA TYR A 27 -13.80 16.83 -13.02
C TYR A 27 -14.10 16.26 -14.42
N LYS A 28 -14.38 17.13 -15.41
CA LYS A 28 -14.64 16.72 -16.79
C LYS A 28 -13.40 16.17 -17.46
N GLU A 29 -12.24 16.79 -17.26
CA GLU A 29 -10.95 16.33 -17.79
C GLU A 29 -10.62 14.92 -17.28
N GLY A 30 -10.73 14.68 -15.96
CA GLY A 30 -10.51 13.35 -15.40
C GLY A 30 -11.51 12.31 -15.94
N THR A 31 -12.75 12.72 -16.20
CA THR A 31 -13.77 11.82 -16.80
C THR A 31 -13.44 11.46 -18.25
N GLN A 32 -12.77 12.32 -19.00
CA GLN A 32 -12.27 12.01 -20.34
C GLN A 32 -11.09 11.04 -20.28
N MET A 33 -10.13 11.26 -19.37
CA MET A 33 -9.00 10.35 -19.15
C MET A 33 -9.44 8.93 -18.80
N GLN A 34 -10.51 8.77 -18.02
CA GLN A 34 -11.09 7.46 -17.70
C GLN A 34 -11.63 6.71 -18.93
N ARG A 35 -12.13 7.44 -19.94
CA ARG A 35 -12.65 6.84 -21.18
C ARG A 35 -11.52 6.35 -22.09
N GLU A 36 -10.31 6.85 -21.89
CA GLU A 36 -9.10 6.45 -22.59
C GLU A 36 -8.35 5.31 -21.88
N ASP A 37 -9.02 4.62 -20.95
CA ASP A 37 -8.48 3.50 -20.15
C ASP A 37 -7.26 3.89 -19.28
N VAL A 38 -7.10 5.19 -19.01
CA VAL A 38 -6.09 5.70 -18.08
C VAL A 38 -6.61 5.49 -16.65
N PRO A 39 -5.89 4.73 -15.80
CA PRO A 39 -6.35 4.46 -14.45
C PRO A 39 -6.27 5.73 -13.61
N ILE A 40 -7.42 6.18 -13.11
CA ILE A 40 -7.50 7.24 -12.11
C ILE A 40 -7.14 6.64 -10.75
N VAL A 41 -6.04 7.11 -10.18
CA VAL A 41 -5.48 6.62 -8.91
C VAL A 41 -5.14 7.77 -7.99
N GLY A 42 -5.09 7.49 -6.69
CA GLY A 42 -4.70 8.45 -5.66
C GLY A 42 -5.64 9.66 -5.53
N ILE A 43 -5.05 10.86 -5.41
CA ILE A 43 -5.78 12.10 -5.08
C ILE A 43 -6.90 12.41 -6.07
N GLU A 44 -6.69 12.17 -7.37
CA GLU A 44 -7.71 12.44 -8.37
C GLU A 44 -8.98 11.58 -8.14
N ASN A 45 -8.81 10.33 -7.71
CA ASN A 45 -9.96 9.47 -7.39
C ASN A 45 -10.72 10.00 -6.16
N ILE A 46 -9.99 10.47 -5.15
CA ILE A 46 -10.57 11.07 -3.92
C ILE A 46 -11.34 12.34 -4.28
N PHE A 47 -10.73 13.23 -5.05
CA PHE A 47 -11.37 14.44 -5.57
C PHE A 47 -12.67 14.13 -6.30
N ARG A 48 -12.62 13.21 -7.27
CA ARG A 48 -13.81 12.88 -8.09
C ARG A 48 -14.92 12.25 -7.27
N ALA A 49 -14.59 11.41 -6.28
CA ALA A 49 -15.58 10.82 -5.39
C ALA A 49 -16.28 11.90 -4.55
N GLY A 50 -15.52 12.79 -3.92
CA GLY A 50 -16.05 13.91 -3.14
C GLY A 50 -16.86 14.89 -3.96
N PHE A 51 -16.31 15.36 -5.09
CA PHE A 51 -16.95 16.34 -5.95
C PHE A 51 -18.23 15.80 -6.61
N LYS A 52 -18.23 14.53 -7.03
CA LYS A 52 -19.44 13.89 -7.58
C LYS A 52 -20.57 13.87 -6.56
N GLU A 53 -20.28 13.46 -5.33
CA GLU A 53 -21.29 13.39 -4.27
C GLU A 53 -21.76 14.78 -3.84
N PHE A 54 -20.84 15.73 -3.75
CA PHE A 54 -21.14 17.14 -3.51
C PHE A 54 -22.14 17.70 -4.53
N MET A 55 -21.84 17.55 -5.82
CA MET A 55 -22.71 18.02 -6.91
C MET A 55 -24.06 17.31 -6.91
N ARG A 56 -24.10 16.01 -6.58
CA ARG A 56 -25.34 15.22 -6.51
C ARG A 56 -26.26 15.71 -5.40
N LEU A 57 -25.72 15.96 -4.20
CA LEU A 57 -26.50 16.40 -3.04
C LEU A 57 -26.92 17.87 -3.16
N ARG A 58 -26.06 18.73 -3.71
CA ARG A 58 -26.38 20.16 -3.94
C ARG A 58 -27.54 20.36 -4.92
N GLN A 59 -27.74 19.45 -5.88
CA GLN A 59 -28.88 19.51 -6.81
C GLN A 59 -30.21 19.12 -6.14
N GLN A 60 -30.20 18.53 -4.95
CA GLN A 60 -31.40 18.16 -4.23
C GLN A 60 -31.87 19.33 -3.34
N ALA A 61 -33.01 19.91 -3.67
CA ALA A 61 -33.53 21.12 -3.04
C ALA A 61 -33.82 21.01 -1.52
N SER A 62 -33.89 19.80 -0.97
CA SER A 62 -34.28 19.53 0.43
C SER A 62 -33.12 19.07 1.32
N VAL A 63 -31.88 19.08 0.83
CA VAL A 63 -30.71 18.62 1.59
C VAL A 63 -30.05 19.81 2.26
N ASP A 64 -29.88 19.73 3.58
CA ASP A 64 -29.20 20.77 4.34
C ASP A 64 -27.71 20.89 3.95
N LYS A 65 -27.16 22.10 4.10
CA LYS A 65 -25.77 22.45 3.80
C LYS A 65 -24.78 21.52 4.53
N GLU A 66 -25.08 21.17 5.77
CA GLU A 66 -24.26 20.24 6.56
C GLU A 66 -24.29 18.82 5.99
N ALA A 67 -25.46 18.33 5.58
CA ALA A 67 -25.62 16.99 5.02
C ALA A 67 -24.93 16.84 3.64
N ILE A 68 -24.85 17.92 2.85
CA ILE A 68 -24.06 17.98 1.61
C ILE A 68 -22.57 17.80 1.93
N MET A 69 -22.06 18.54 2.93
CA MET A 69 -20.66 18.48 3.34
C MET A 69 -20.28 17.10 3.89
N GLU A 70 -21.10 16.56 4.79
CA GLU A 70 -20.89 15.20 5.31
C GLU A 70 -20.91 14.16 4.18
N GLY A 71 -21.82 14.27 3.22
CA GLY A 71 -21.90 13.37 2.08
C GLY A 71 -20.61 13.36 1.26
N ALA A 72 -20.10 14.55 0.91
CA ALA A 72 -18.85 14.70 0.18
C ALA A 72 -17.66 14.13 0.97
N GLN A 73 -17.55 14.44 2.27
CA GLN A 73 -16.49 13.92 3.14
C GLN A 73 -16.54 12.39 3.29
N ARG A 74 -17.74 11.81 3.42
CA ARG A 74 -17.92 10.35 3.44
C ARG A 74 -17.46 9.73 2.13
N ALA A 75 -17.82 10.30 0.99
CA ALA A 75 -17.39 9.79 -0.32
C ALA A 75 -15.86 9.86 -0.50
N MET A 76 -15.23 10.96 -0.07
CA MET A 76 -13.77 11.10 -0.06
C MET A 76 -13.09 10.07 0.83
N ARG A 77 -13.62 9.85 2.05
CA ARG A 77 -13.07 8.87 3.00
C ARG A 77 -13.13 7.44 2.43
N VAL A 78 -14.24 7.06 1.79
CA VAL A 78 -14.36 5.74 1.14
C VAL A 78 -13.37 5.60 -0.02
N ALA A 79 -13.18 6.64 -0.82
CA ALA A 79 -12.19 6.63 -1.89
C ALA A 79 -10.76 6.55 -1.34
N PHE A 80 -10.45 7.32 -0.30
CA PHE A 80 -9.17 7.28 0.42
C PHE A 80 -8.83 5.87 0.89
N SER A 81 -9.72 5.21 1.63
CA SER A 81 -9.46 3.86 2.16
C SER A 81 -9.22 2.83 1.05
N ARG A 82 -9.90 2.97 -0.09
CA ARG A 82 -9.67 2.10 -1.26
C ARG A 82 -8.31 2.35 -1.92
N GLU A 83 -7.83 3.59 -1.94
CA GLU A 83 -6.50 3.89 -2.47
C GLU A 83 -5.40 3.43 -1.51
N GLU A 84 -5.59 3.61 -0.20
CA GLU A 84 -4.71 3.10 0.86
C GLU A 84 -4.56 1.58 0.77
N GLU A 85 -5.65 0.83 0.69
CA GLU A 85 -5.63 -0.64 0.55
C GLU A 85 -4.82 -1.10 -0.68
N LYS A 86 -4.92 -0.38 -1.81
CA LYS A 86 -4.15 -0.69 -3.02
C LYS A 86 -2.65 -0.48 -2.81
N LEU A 87 -2.27 0.54 -2.04
CA LEU A 87 -0.88 0.84 -1.72
C LEU A 87 -0.29 -0.22 -0.78
N GLU A 88 -1.08 -0.68 0.19
CA GLU A 88 -0.66 -1.64 1.21
C GLU A 88 -0.65 -3.10 0.76
N ARG A 89 -1.38 -3.45 -0.32
CA ARG A 89 -1.62 -4.84 -0.76
C ARG A 89 -0.38 -5.75 -0.76
N HIS A 90 0.80 -5.23 -1.11
CA HIS A 90 2.03 -6.02 -1.20
C HIS A 90 2.92 -5.92 0.05
N LEU A 91 2.66 -4.96 0.95
CA LEU A 91 3.42 -4.79 2.18
C LEU A 91 3.23 -5.97 3.12
N ALA A 92 1.99 -6.48 3.24
CA ALA A 92 1.68 -7.64 4.07
C ALA A 92 2.51 -8.86 3.67
N PHE A 93 2.68 -9.11 2.37
CA PHE A 93 3.52 -10.21 1.88
C PHE A 93 4.99 -10.03 2.28
N LEU A 94 5.55 -8.83 2.08
CA LEU A 94 6.94 -8.55 2.47
C LEU A 94 7.16 -8.70 3.99
N ALA A 95 6.19 -8.26 4.81
CA ALA A 95 6.22 -8.44 6.25
C ALA A 95 6.18 -9.92 6.64
N SER A 96 5.33 -10.71 6.00
CA SER A 96 5.26 -12.16 6.24
C SER A 96 6.54 -12.86 5.82
N VAL A 97 7.11 -12.57 4.64
CA VAL A 97 8.38 -13.17 4.20
C VAL A 97 9.50 -12.78 5.16
N GLY A 98 9.64 -11.49 5.49
CA GLY A 98 10.66 -11.00 6.40
C GLY A 98 10.59 -11.64 7.79
N SER A 99 9.38 -11.90 8.31
CA SER A 99 9.19 -12.49 9.65
C SER A 99 9.29 -14.02 9.66
N VAL A 100 8.80 -14.70 8.62
CA VAL A 100 8.69 -16.17 8.61
C VAL A 100 9.93 -16.86 8.04
N SER A 101 10.63 -16.25 7.08
CA SER A 101 11.80 -16.86 6.41
C SER A 101 12.92 -17.33 7.36
N PRO A 102 13.27 -16.61 8.45
CA PRO A 102 14.28 -17.10 9.40
C PRO A 102 13.84 -18.40 10.09
N TYR A 103 12.56 -18.53 10.43
CA TYR A 103 12.03 -19.74 11.08
C TYR A 103 12.01 -20.93 10.12
N VAL A 104 11.74 -20.71 8.84
CA VAL A 104 11.84 -21.75 7.80
C VAL A 104 13.29 -22.25 7.69
N GLY A 105 14.27 -21.34 7.73
CA GLY A 105 15.69 -21.70 7.73
C GLY A 105 16.10 -22.50 8.97
N LEU A 106 15.68 -22.04 10.16
CA LEU A 106 15.92 -22.73 11.43
C LEU A 106 15.31 -24.14 11.41
N PHE A 107 14.08 -24.29 10.92
CA PHE A 107 13.40 -25.57 10.78
C PHE A 107 14.18 -26.53 9.87
N GLY A 108 14.70 -26.04 8.74
CA GLY A 108 15.58 -26.81 7.86
C GLY A 108 16.85 -27.30 8.58
N THR A 109 17.46 -26.45 9.40
CA THR A 109 18.62 -26.86 10.21
C THR A 109 18.25 -27.94 11.23
N VAL A 110 17.09 -27.84 11.89
CA VAL A 110 16.63 -28.88 12.83
C VAL A 110 16.46 -30.22 12.14
N ILE A 111 15.81 -30.26 10.98
CA ILE A 111 15.63 -31.49 10.19
C ILE A 111 16.99 -32.06 9.75
N GLY A 112 17.87 -31.22 9.21
CA GLY A 112 19.18 -31.67 8.70
C GLY A 112 20.06 -32.26 9.79
N ILE A 113 20.09 -31.62 10.97
CA ILE A 113 20.82 -32.14 12.13
C ILE A 113 20.18 -33.46 12.62
N MET A 114 18.85 -33.52 12.72
CA MET A 114 18.15 -34.74 13.11
C MET A 114 18.47 -35.91 12.19
N ASN A 115 18.42 -35.71 10.87
CA ASN A 115 18.73 -36.74 9.88
C ASN A 115 20.19 -37.19 9.95
N SER A 116 21.11 -36.26 10.22
CA SER A 116 22.53 -36.57 10.42
C SER A 116 22.73 -37.50 11.62
N PHE A 117 22.05 -37.24 12.75
CA PHE A 117 22.12 -38.10 13.93
C PHE A 117 21.46 -39.47 13.74
N ILE A 118 20.33 -39.55 13.01
CA ILE A 118 19.69 -40.83 12.66
C ILE A 118 20.64 -41.67 11.79
N GLY A 119 21.30 -41.05 10.81
CA GLY A 119 22.29 -41.72 9.96
C GLY A 119 23.54 -42.18 10.73
N LEU A 120 23.92 -41.47 11.80
CA LEU A 120 25.01 -41.90 12.68
C LEU A 120 24.61 -43.09 13.56
N ALA A 121 23.36 -43.13 14.03
CA ALA A 121 22.85 -44.20 14.89
C ALA A 121 22.79 -45.57 14.19
N SER A 122 22.75 -45.60 12.86
CA SER A 122 22.79 -46.84 12.07
C SER A 122 24.19 -47.33 11.73
N GLN A 123 25.24 -46.58 12.09
CA GLN A 123 26.63 -46.92 11.79
C GLN A 123 27.28 -47.72 12.93
N THR A 124 28.09 -48.71 12.57
CA THR A 124 28.83 -49.54 13.55
C THR A 124 29.93 -48.75 14.27
N GLN A 125 30.44 -47.67 13.64
CA GLN A 125 31.46 -46.80 14.24
C GLN A 125 31.10 -45.32 14.04
N ALA A 126 30.81 -44.64 15.14
CA ALA A 126 30.46 -43.23 15.13
C ALA A 126 31.71 -42.36 14.92
N THR A 127 31.81 -41.70 13.76
CA THR A 127 32.87 -40.74 13.48
C THR A 127 32.27 -39.41 13.03
N LEU A 128 32.91 -38.30 13.41
CA LEU A 128 32.45 -36.94 13.06
C LEU A 128 32.41 -36.72 11.55
N GLN A 129 33.29 -37.40 10.80
CA GLN A 129 33.36 -37.30 9.34
C GLN A 129 32.08 -37.76 8.65
N VAL A 130 31.32 -38.69 9.27
CA VAL A 130 30.07 -39.22 8.70
C VAL A 130 28.93 -38.20 8.80
N VAL A 131 28.88 -37.39 9.85
CA VAL A 131 27.80 -36.39 10.06
C VAL A 131 28.14 -34.99 9.56
N ALA A 132 29.43 -34.68 9.38
CA ALA A 132 29.89 -33.35 8.99
C ALA A 132 29.22 -32.81 7.71
N PRO A 133 29.01 -33.60 6.63
CA PRO A 133 28.32 -33.11 5.45
C PRO A 133 26.86 -32.73 5.71
N GLY A 134 26.11 -33.56 6.45
CA GLY A 134 24.70 -33.30 6.74
C GLY A 134 24.48 -32.09 7.65
N ILE A 135 25.41 -31.85 8.59
CA ILE A 135 25.40 -30.64 9.43
C ILE A 135 25.73 -29.40 8.58
N ALA A 136 26.68 -29.49 7.64
CA ALA A 136 27.02 -28.38 6.76
C ALA A 136 25.82 -27.98 5.86
N GLU A 137 25.11 -28.95 5.28
CA GLU A 137 23.88 -28.71 4.52
C GLU A 137 22.79 -28.10 5.40
N ALA A 138 22.65 -28.58 6.64
CA ALA A 138 21.71 -28.02 7.61
C ALA A 138 21.98 -26.53 7.89
N LEU A 139 23.25 -26.11 7.96
CA LEU A 139 23.61 -24.70 8.17
C LEU A 139 23.29 -23.81 6.97
N ILE A 140 23.38 -24.35 5.75
CA ILE A 140 22.99 -23.64 4.53
C ILE A 140 21.49 -23.28 4.56
N ALA A 141 20.64 -24.13 5.13
CA ALA A 141 19.21 -23.84 5.24
C ALA A 141 18.91 -22.55 6.03
N THR A 142 19.60 -22.33 7.16
CA THR A 142 19.49 -21.09 7.94
C THR A 142 20.04 -19.89 7.16
N ALA A 143 21.18 -20.05 6.48
CA ALA A 143 21.75 -19.00 5.64
C ALA A 143 20.76 -18.56 4.53
N MET A 144 20.08 -19.51 3.89
CA MET A 144 19.04 -19.24 2.88
C MET A 144 17.81 -18.54 3.48
N GLY A 145 17.39 -18.93 4.69
CA GLY A 145 16.30 -18.25 5.41
C GLY A 145 16.61 -16.78 5.68
N LEU A 146 17.83 -16.47 6.12
CA LEU A 146 18.29 -15.09 6.32
C LEU A 146 18.45 -14.33 5.00
N PHE A 147 18.96 -15.01 3.96
CA PHE A 147 19.10 -14.43 2.63
C PHE A 147 17.75 -14.00 2.03
N ALA A 148 16.66 -14.74 2.31
CA ALA A 148 15.31 -14.33 1.93
C ALA A 148 14.74 -13.22 2.83
N ALA A 149 14.99 -13.28 4.14
CA ALA A 149 14.44 -12.36 5.12
C ALA A 149 14.99 -10.92 4.99
N ILE A 150 16.31 -10.77 4.84
CA ILE A 150 16.97 -9.45 4.87
C ILE A 150 16.47 -8.53 3.75
N PRO A 151 16.45 -8.95 2.46
CA PRO A 151 15.93 -8.10 1.39
C PRO A 151 14.43 -7.81 1.55
N ALA A 152 13.65 -8.76 2.07
CA ALA A 152 12.22 -8.56 2.29
C ALA A 152 11.95 -7.46 3.33
N VAL A 153 12.69 -7.45 4.44
CA VAL A 153 12.59 -6.40 5.48
C VAL A 153 13.05 -5.04 4.95
N VAL A 154 14.16 -4.99 4.20
CA VAL A 154 14.63 -3.73 3.60
C VAL A 154 13.60 -3.16 2.62
N ALA A 155 13.02 -4.02 1.77
CA ALA A 155 11.96 -3.63 0.84
C ALA A 155 10.72 -3.16 1.60
N TYR A 156 10.28 -3.89 2.62
CA TYR A 156 9.13 -3.52 3.46
C TYR A 156 9.30 -2.12 4.05
N ASN A 157 10.44 -1.85 4.71
CA ASN A 157 10.70 -0.55 5.34
C ASN A 157 10.66 0.59 4.33
N ARG A 158 11.29 0.41 3.16
CA ARG A 158 11.32 1.42 2.10
C ARG A 158 9.93 1.70 1.55
N TYR A 159 9.15 0.66 1.28
CA TYR A 159 7.82 0.81 0.70
C TYR A 159 6.81 1.33 1.73
N SER A 160 6.87 0.87 2.98
CA SER A 160 6.02 1.38 4.07
C SER A 160 6.18 2.89 4.22
N SER A 161 7.41 3.39 4.33
CA SER A 161 7.68 4.83 4.43
C SER A 161 7.17 5.62 3.21
N SER A 162 7.21 5.02 2.02
CA SER A 162 6.66 5.64 0.80
C SER A 162 5.13 5.70 0.83
N VAL A 163 4.47 4.64 1.32
CA VAL A 163 3.02 4.59 1.50
C VAL A 163 2.59 5.64 2.52
N ASP A 164 3.25 5.72 3.68
CA ASP A 164 2.95 6.71 4.72
C ASP A 164 3.03 8.14 4.19
N THR A 165 4.03 8.44 3.37
CA THR A 165 4.20 9.76 2.75
C THR A 165 3.04 10.09 1.80
N ILE A 166 2.65 9.14 0.93
CA ILE A 166 1.56 9.32 -0.03
C ILE A 166 0.21 9.46 0.69
N THR A 167 -0.06 8.59 1.67
CA THR A 167 -1.27 8.62 2.48
C THR A 167 -1.37 9.93 3.26
N GLY A 168 -0.25 10.45 3.77
CA GLY A 168 -0.17 11.77 4.38
C GLY A 168 -0.64 12.88 3.43
N SER A 169 -0.15 12.90 2.18
CA SER A 169 -0.62 13.85 1.16
C SER A 169 -2.12 13.73 0.88
N TYR A 170 -2.68 12.52 0.86
CA TYR A 170 -4.12 12.33 0.64
C TYR A 170 -4.97 12.93 1.77
N VAL A 171 -4.52 12.81 3.02
CA VAL A 171 -5.19 13.43 4.17
C VAL A 171 -5.17 14.95 4.05
N THR A 172 -3.98 15.53 3.82
CA THR A 172 -3.84 16.98 3.62
C THR A 172 -4.75 17.49 2.51
N PHE A 173 -4.75 16.83 1.35
CA PHE A 173 -5.64 17.19 0.24
C PHE A 173 -7.11 17.12 0.62
N THR A 174 -7.53 16.07 1.35
CA THR A 174 -8.94 15.90 1.74
C THR A 174 -9.42 17.02 2.67
N ASP A 175 -8.56 17.48 3.58
CA ASP A 175 -8.86 18.58 4.50
C ASP A 175 -8.94 19.93 3.76
N GLU A 176 -7.99 20.19 2.86
CA GLU A 176 -7.96 21.38 2.03
C GLU A 176 -9.17 21.45 1.09
N PHE A 177 -9.49 20.33 0.43
CA PHE A 177 -10.63 20.25 -0.47
C PHE A 177 -11.96 20.37 0.29
N SER A 178 -12.06 19.75 1.48
CA SER A 178 -13.23 19.94 2.36
C SER A 178 -13.43 21.41 2.72
N SER A 179 -12.35 22.15 2.99
CA SER A 179 -12.41 23.58 3.28
C SER A 179 -12.91 24.40 2.08
N ILE A 180 -12.50 24.02 0.86
CA ILE A 180 -12.97 24.64 -0.39
C ILE A 180 -14.47 24.39 -0.58
N LEU A 181 -14.93 23.14 -0.42
CA LEU A 181 -16.35 22.78 -0.54
C LEU A 181 -17.20 23.49 0.52
N HIS A 182 -16.72 23.56 1.76
CA HIS A 182 -17.42 24.25 2.85
C HIS A 182 -17.66 25.73 2.51
N ARG A 183 -16.63 26.41 2.00
CA ARG A 183 -16.75 27.80 1.55
C ARG A 183 -17.76 27.93 0.41
N GLN A 184 -17.75 27.03 -0.58
CA GLN A 184 -18.70 27.07 -1.70
C GLN A 184 -20.16 26.90 -1.29
N VAL A 185 -20.43 26.08 -0.27
CA VAL A 185 -21.79 25.86 0.25
C VAL A 185 -22.32 27.07 1.04
N HIS A 186 -21.43 27.82 1.67
CA HIS A 186 -21.78 28.97 2.52
C HIS A 186 -21.65 30.32 1.84
N SER A 187 -21.03 30.39 0.66
CA SER A 187 -20.87 31.62 -0.14
C SER A 187 -22.09 31.97 -1.01
N GLU A 188 -23.17 31.18 -0.96
CA GLU A 188 -24.51 31.48 -1.53
C GLU A 188 -25.52 31.67 -0.40
#